data_AF-A0A2B7YLS0-F1
#
_entry.id   AF-A0A2B7YLS0-F1
#
_cell.length_a   1.000
_cell.length_b   1.000
_cell.length_c   1.000
_cell.angle_alpha   90.00
_cell.angle_beta   90.00
_cell.angle_gamma   90.00
#
_symmetry.space_group_name_H-M   'P 1'
#
loop_
_entity.id
_entity.type
_entity.pdbx_description
1 polymer ?
#
loop_
_entity_poly.entity_id
_entity_poly.type
_entity_poly.pdbx_seq_one_letter_code
_entity_poly.pdbx_strand_id
1 'polypeptide(L)'
;MDKTDISKIIKVLKDDHRSYVYVFEVNGDNKKYVYKEPKEKNTRKWQKFLNFFRGSESKREYYQMKRINSLGLKTAKPICYNKDYLIYEYIEGNKPTVGDIDLVVKELQKIHSMGYLHGDSHIDNFLISPEKEIYIIDSKFQKNKYGKFGAIFEMMYLEDSVGIKIDYDKKSFYYKGAISLRKYLTFFSKLKNIIRGK
;
A
#
# COMPACT_ATOMS: atom_id res chain seq x y z
N MET A 1 23.02 -2.43 -7.74
CA MET A 1 22.08 -1.44 -8.31
C MET A 1 22.05 -0.23 -7.40
N ASP A 2 22.80 0.79 -7.79
CA ASP A 2 22.81 2.12 -7.20
C ASP A 2 22.29 3.13 -8.25
N LYS A 3 22.02 4.38 -7.85
CA LYS A 3 21.57 5.46 -8.75
C LYS A 3 22.48 5.66 -9.97
N THR A 4 23.75 5.29 -9.85
CA THR A 4 24.75 5.37 -10.91
C THR A 4 24.50 4.38 -12.06
N ASP A 5 23.69 3.35 -11.84
CA ASP A 5 23.40 2.31 -12.83
C ASP A 5 22.22 2.68 -13.75
N ILE A 6 21.60 3.85 -13.53
CA ILE A 6 20.44 4.33 -14.28
C ILE A 6 20.89 4.83 -15.65
N SER A 7 20.48 4.15 -16.71
CA SER A 7 20.84 4.54 -18.08
C SER A 7 19.88 5.57 -18.67
N LYS A 8 18.58 5.39 -18.43
CA LYS A 8 17.53 6.23 -19.00
C LYS A 8 16.31 6.26 -18.11
N ILE A 9 15.80 7.47 -17.85
CA ILE A 9 14.47 7.66 -17.26
C ILE A 9 13.43 7.55 -18.38
N ILE A 10 12.46 6.65 -18.21
CA ILE A 10 11.41 6.37 -19.20
C ILE A 10 10.19 7.24 -18.94
N LYS A 11 9.74 7.31 -17.69
CA LYS A 11 8.57 8.13 -17.29
C LYS A 11 8.62 8.50 -15.82
N VAL A 12 8.13 9.69 -15.50
CA VAL A 12 7.85 10.08 -14.11
C VAL A 12 6.41 9.68 -13.78
N LEU A 13 6.24 8.85 -12.75
CA LEU A 13 4.93 8.40 -12.29
C LEU A 13 4.31 9.39 -11.30
N LYS A 14 5.16 10.02 -10.47
CA LYS A 14 4.72 10.95 -9.43
C LYS A 14 5.86 11.88 -9.05
N ASP A 15 5.57 13.17 -9.01
CA ASP A 15 6.48 14.16 -8.44
C ASP A 15 5.68 15.19 -7.64
N ASP A 16 5.64 15.00 -6.33
CA ASP A 16 5.00 15.92 -5.41
C ASP A 16 5.83 16.10 -4.13
N HIS A 17 5.32 16.93 -3.21
CA HIS A 17 5.97 17.16 -1.92
C HIS A 17 6.08 15.88 -1.06
N ARG A 18 5.26 14.85 -1.32
CA ARG A 18 5.22 13.61 -0.54
C ARG A 18 6.23 12.59 -1.03
N SER A 19 6.35 12.46 -2.35
CA SER A 19 7.11 11.38 -2.98
C SER A 19 7.55 11.73 -4.39
N TYR A 20 8.69 11.17 -4.78
CA TYR A 20 9.19 11.17 -6.15
C TYR A 20 9.32 9.74 -6.66
N VAL A 21 8.64 9.43 -7.76
CA VAL A 21 8.54 8.09 -8.33
C VAL A 21 8.71 8.15 -9.84
N TYR A 22 9.66 7.39 -10.37
CA TYR A 22 9.89 7.30 -11.81
C TYR A 22 10.30 5.89 -12.23
N VAL A 23 10.05 5.58 -13.50
CA VAL A 23 10.46 4.35 -14.15
C VAL A 23 11.74 4.60 -14.93
N PHE A 24 12.69 3.69 -14.83
CA PHE A 24 13.96 3.75 -15.54
C PHE A 24 14.37 2.37 -16.05
N GLU A 25 15.31 2.36 -16.99
CA GLU A 25 15.98 1.16 -17.49
C GLU A 25 17.44 1.15 -17.04
N VAL A 26 18.01 -0.04 -16.95
CA VAL A 26 19.44 -0.25 -16.68
C VAL A 26 20.11 -0.72 -17.96
N ASN A 27 21.35 -0.29 -18.19
CA ASN A 27 22.10 -0.72 -19.37
C ASN A 27 22.32 -2.24 -19.33
N GLY A 28 21.92 -2.92 -20.40
CA GLY A 28 22.26 -4.33 -20.65
C GLY A 28 21.25 -5.37 -20.17
N ASP A 29 20.13 -4.99 -19.54
CA ASP A 29 19.13 -5.98 -19.08
C ASP A 29 17.73 -5.86 -19.71
N ASN A 30 17.47 -4.81 -20.52
CA ASN A 30 16.17 -4.51 -21.13
C ASN A 30 14.97 -4.55 -20.15
N LYS A 31 15.22 -4.40 -18.85
CA LYS A 31 14.20 -4.43 -17.81
C LYS A 31 13.90 -3.02 -17.32
N LYS A 32 12.65 -2.84 -16.90
CA LYS A 32 12.17 -1.60 -16.30
C LYS A 32 12.14 -1.73 -14.79
N TYR A 33 12.56 -0.68 -14.12
CA TYR A 33 12.59 -0.56 -12.66
C TYR A 33 11.88 0.70 -12.23
N VAL A 34 11.44 0.72 -10.97
CA VAL A 34 10.85 1.88 -10.33
C VAL A 34 11.78 2.36 -9.23
N TYR A 35 12.10 3.66 -9.27
CA TYR A 35 12.69 4.37 -8.15
C TYR A 35 11.58 5.06 -7.37
N LYS A 36 11.55 4.90 -6.04
CA LYS A 36 10.60 5.57 -5.13
C LYS A 36 11.35 6.23 -3.99
N GLU A 37 11.13 7.53 -3.82
CA GLU A 37 11.69 8.35 -2.75
C GLU A 37 10.58 9.06 -1.96
N PRO A 38 10.36 8.73 -0.68
CA PRO A 38 9.33 9.37 0.14
C PRO A 38 9.82 10.71 0.74
N LYS A 39 9.93 11.75 -0.10
CA LYS A 39 10.39 13.13 0.21
C LYS A 39 9.90 13.66 1.58
N GLU A 40 8.60 13.67 1.84
CA GLU A 40 8.04 14.21 3.11
C GLU A 40 8.50 13.39 4.33
N LYS A 41 8.43 12.05 4.22
CA LYS A 41 8.80 11.16 5.35
C LYS A 41 10.30 11.21 5.62
N ASN A 42 11.11 11.41 4.57
CA ASN A 42 12.55 11.56 4.69
C ASN A 42 12.95 12.87 5.37
N THR A 43 12.18 13.94 5.21
CA THR A 43 12.49 15.27 5.77
C THR A 43 11.91 15.48 7.17
N ARG A 44 10.75 14.89 7.48
CA ARG A 44 10.03 15.09 8.74
C ARG A 44 10.84 14.67 9.97
N LYS A 45 11.18 15.63 10.83
CA LYS A 45 12.02 15.45 12.04
C LYS A 45 11.57 14.28 12.93
N TRP A 46 10.26 14.20 13.23
CA TRP A 46 9.71 13.11 14.03
C TRP A 46 9.86 11.74 13.37
N GLN A 47 9.71 11.65 12.04
CA GLN A 47 9.93 10.40 11.31
C GLN A 47 11.41 10.01 11.35
N LYS A 48 12.34 10.98 11.16
CA LYS A 48 13.79 10.74 11.31
C LYS A 48 14.15 10.20 12.70
N PHE A 49 13.56 10.76 13.76
CA PHE A 49 13.73 10.25 15.12
C PHE A 49 13.24 8.80 15.26
N LEU A 50 12.01 8.51 14.84
CA LEU A 50 11.46 7.15 14.90
C LEU A 50 12.24 6.16 14.03
N ASN A 51 12.83 6.60 12.92
CA ASN A 51 13.61 5.74 12.02
C ASN A 51 14.85 5.15 12.71
N PHE A 52 15.34 5.75 13.80
CA PHE A 52 16.38 5.15 14.64
C PHE A 52 15.94 3.80 15.21
N PHE A 53 14.69 3.70 15.68
CA PHE A 53 14.17 2.49 16.32
C PHE A 53 13.62 1.46 15.35
N ARG A 54 12.95 1.90 14.27
CA ARG A 54 12.21 0.99 13.35
C ARG A 54 12.75 0.91 11.92
N GLY A 55 13.82 1.66 11.61
CA GLY A 55 14.38 1.78 10.26
C GLY A 55 13.63 2.76 9.35
N SER A 56 14.27 3.12 8.22
CA SER A 56 13.70 4.04 7.22
C SER A 56 12.42 3.50 6.59
N GLU A 57 11.64 4.39 5.97
CA GLU A 57 10.44 3.98 5.22
C GLU A 57 10.80 3.01 4.10
N SER A 58 11.82 3.33 3.30
CA SER A 58 12.31 2.48 2.21
C SER A 58 12.75 1.09 2.69
N LYS A 59 13.44 1.00 3.83
CA LYS A 59 13.81 -0.29 4.45
C LYS A 59 12.56 -1.10 4.79
N ARG A 60 11.56 -0.47 5.42
CA ARG A 60 10.32 -1.15 5.82
C ARG A 60 9.53 -1.63 4.60
N GLU A 61 9.39 -0.79 3.58
CA GLU A 61 8.73 -1.18 2.32
C GLU A 61 9.45 -2.35 1.63
N TYR A 62 10.79 -2.33 1.55
CA TYR A 62 11.58 -3.42 0.99
C TYR A 62 11.28 -4.78 1.65
N TYR A 63 11.33 -4.84 2.98
CA TYR A 63 11.08 -6.10 3.70
C TYR A 63 9.60 -6.52 3.66
N GLN A 64 8.67 -5.57 3.58
CA GLN A 64 7.25 -5.89 3.35
C GLN A 64 7.05 -6.55 1.98
N MET A 65 7.66 -6.01 0.92
CA MET A 65 7.56 -6.61 -0.42
C MET A 65 8.16 -8.01 -0.47
N LYS A 66 9.33 -8.22 0.16
CA LYS A 66 9.91 -9.57 0.31
C LYS A 66 8.96 -10.52 1.02
N ARG A 67 8.31 -10.07 2.09
CA ARG A 67 7.37 -10.87 2.87
C ARG A 67 6.14 -11.24 2.04
N ILE A 68 5.54 -10.28 1.34
CA ILE A 68 4.38 -10.53 0.47
C ILE A 68 4.74 -11.56 -0.60
N ASN A 69 5.86 -11.38 -1.29
CA ASN A 69 6.36 -12.34 -2.30
C ASN A 69 6.61 -13.73 -1.70
N SER A 70 7.19 -13.84 -0.49
CA SER A 70 7.42 -15.12 0.17
C SER A 70 6.14 -15.88 0.56
N LEU A 71 5.02 -15.17 0.65
CA LEU A 71 3.69 -15.75 0.90
C LEU A 71 3.00 -16.16 -0.42
N GLY A 72 3.63 -15.99 -1.58
CA GLY A 72 3.02 -16.27 -2.89
C GLY A 72 1.93 -15.26 -3.28
N LEU A 73 1.86 -14.12 -2.59
CA LEU A 73 1.05 -12.98 -2.98
C LEU A 73 1.86 -12.12 -3.98
N LYS A 74 1.16 -11.44 -4.88
CA LYS A 74 1.81 -10.66 -5.94
C LYS A 74 2.07 -9.23 -5.48
N THR A 75 3.33 -8.83 -5.53
CA THR A 75 3.77 -7.45 -5.40
C THR A 75 5.02 -7.27 -6.26
N ALA A 76 5.55 -6.06 -6.35
CA ALA A 76 6.77 -5.85 -7.11
C ALA A 76 7.94 -6.58 -6.44
N LYS A 77 8.88 -7.06 -7.25
CA LYS A 77 10.08 -7.69 -6.72
C LYS A 77 11.04 -6.60 -6.24
N PRO A 78 11.36 -6.54 -4.93
CA PRO A 78 12.25 -5.51 -4.41
C PRO A 78 13.70 -5.82 -4.80
N ILE A 79 14.42 -4.84 -5.34
CA ILE A 79 15.81 -4.99 -5.80
C ILE A 79 16.77 -4.55 -4.69
N CYS A 80 16.71 -3.28 -4.30
CA CYS A 80 17.55 -2.72 -3.24
C CYS A 80 16.84 -1.54 -2.56
N TYR A 81 17.37 -1.13 -1.41
CA TYR A 81 16.92 0.07 -0.73
C TYR A 81 18.12 0.83 -0.17
N ASN A 82 17.96 2.14 -0.06
CA ASN A 82 18.78 3.03 0.75
C ASN A 82 17.90 3.61 1.87
N LYS A 83 18.49 4.36 2.80
CA LYS A 83 17.76 5.16 3.79
C LYS A 83 16.70 6.05 3.13
N ASP A 84 17.02 6.65 1.99
CA ASP A 84 16.19 7.67 1.38
C ASP A 84 15.32 7.17 0.22
N TYR A 85 15.63 6.01 -0.37
CA TYR A 85 14.90 5.54 -1.54
C TYR A 85 14.81 4.02 -1.63
N LEU A 86 13.89 3.53 -2.45
CA LEU A 86 13.63 2.12 -2.73
C LEU A 86 13.65 1.89 -4.24
N ILE A 87 14.25 0.79 -4.69
CA ILE A 87 14.20 0.34 -6.09
C ILE A 87 13.58 -1.05 -6.16
N TYR A 88 12.65 -1.23 -7.10
CA TYR A 88 11.95 -2.48 -7.35
C TYR A 88 11.64 -2.67 -8.84
N GLU A 89 11.34 -3.91 -9.25
CA GLU A 89 10.95 -4.20 -10.63
C GLU A 89 9.63 -3.48 -11.00
N TYR A 90 9.56 -2.93 -12.20
CA TYR A 90 8.34 -2.31 -12.70
C TYR A 90 7.27 -3.38 -12.96
N ILE A 91 6.06 -3.14 -12.45
CA ILE A 91 4.89 -3.95 -12.76
C ILE A 91 4.15 -3.27 -13.90
N GLU A 92 3.90 -4.00 -14.98
CA GLU A 92 2.96 -3.58 -16.01
C GLU A 92 1.54 -3.84 -15.53
N GLY A 93 0.79 -2.78 -15.30
CA GLY A 93 -0.58 -2.86 -14.82
C GLY A 93 -1.23 -1.49 -14.73
N ASN A 94 -2.55 -1.51 -14.64
CA ASN A 94 -3.40 -0.34 -14.51
C ASN A 94 -4.00 -0.27 -13.11
N LYS A 95 -4.57 0.88 -12.76
CA LYS A 95 -5.41 0.98 -11.56
C LYS A 95 -6.68 0.15 -11.76
N PRO A 96 -7.09 -0.69 -10.79
CA PRO A 96 -8.37 -1.38 -10.86
C PRO A 96 -9.52 -0.39 -10.95
N THR A 97 -10.52 -0.73 -11.76
CA THR A 97 -11.78 0.03 -11.83
C THR A 97 -12.83 -0.58 -10.92
N VAL A 98 -13.97 0.09 -10.77
CA VAL A 98 -15.14 -0.48 -10.05
C VAL A 98 -15.57 -1.82 -10.67
N GLY A 99 -15.38 -2.02 -11.98
CA GLY A 99 -15.67 -3.31 -12.64
C GLY A 99 -14.70 -4.43 -12.28
N ASP A 100 -13.53 -4.12 -11.72
CA ASP A 100 -12.52 -5.09 -11.30
C ASP A 100 -12.57 -5.36 -9.78
N ILE A 101 -13.54 -4.77 -9.06
CA ILE A 101 -13.61 -4.81 -7.60
C ILE A 101 -13.64 -6.24 -7.05
N ASP A 102 -14.33 -7.15 -7.73
CA ASP A 102 -14.45 -8.55 -7.31
C ASP A 102 -13.08 -9.25 -7.25
N LEU A 103 -12.15 -8.87 -8.13
CA LEU A 103 -10.79 -9.40 -8.11
C LEU A 103 -10.01 -8.86 -6.92
N VAL A 104 -10.14 -7.57 -6.62
CA VAL A 104 -9.51 -6.93 -5.45
C VAL A 104 -10.05 -7.52 -4.15
N VAL A 105 -11.37 -7.73 -4.06
CA VAL A 105 -12.03 -8.35 -2.91
C VAL A 105 -11.52 -9.78 -2.70
N LYS A 106 -11.41 -10.59 -3.77
CA LYS A 106 -10.85 -11.94 -3.69
C LYS A 106 -9.41 -11.93 -3.20
N GLU A 107 -8.57 -11.04 -3.70
CA GLU A 107 -7.18 -10.93 -3.25
C GLU A 107 -7.11 -10.49 -1.78
N LEU A 108 -7.98 -9.57 -1.34
CA LEU A 108 -8.03 -9.13 0.05
C LEU A 108 -8.51 -10.25 0.99
N GLN A 109 -9.53 -11.04 0.58
CA GLN A 109 -9.96 -12.23 1.31
C GLN A 109 -8.85 -13.28 1.41
N LYS A 110 -8.06 -13.46 0.35
CA LYS A 110 -6.88 -14.32 0.35
C LYS A 110 -5.82 -13.82 1.33
N ILE A 111 -5.54 -12.51 1.39
CA ILE A 111 -4.65 -11.94 2.42
C ILE A 111 -5.16 -12.27 3.84
N HIS A 112 -6.46 -12.11 4.07
CA HIS A 112 -7.09 -12.37 5.37
C HIS A 112 -7.06 -13.84 5.77
N SER A 113 -7.29 -14.75 4.82
CA SER A 113 -7.26 -16.20 5.08
C SER A 113 -5.86 -16.68 5.48
N MET A 114 -4.81 -16.01 4.99
CA MET A 114 -3.43 -16.25 5.39
C MET A 114 -3.08 -15.66 6.77
N GLY A 115 -4.03 -15.01 7.46
CA GLY A 115 -3.81 -14.39 8.77
C GLY A 115 -3.08 -13.05 8.69
N TYR A 116 -3.20 -12.35 7.56
CA TYR A 116 -2.58 -11.05 7.31
C TYR A 116 -3.64 -9.96 7.06
N LEU A 117 -3.20 -8.70 7.14
CA LEU A 117 -3.94 -7.52 6.73
C LEU A 117 -3.09 -6.77 5.70
N HIS A 118 -3.74 -6.13 4.73
CA HIS A 118 -3.09 -5.27 3.76
C HIS A 118 -2.47 -4.02 4.42
N GLY A 119 -3.17 -3.47 5.41
CA GLY A 119 -2.85 -2.29 6.21
C GLY A 119 -3.30 -0.95 5.61
N ASP A 120 -3.66 -0.92 4.33
CA ASP A 120 -4.19 0.28 3.62
C ASP A 120 -4.99 -0.14 2.37
N SER A 121 -6.16 -0.76 2.54
CA SER A 121 -6.93 -1.43 1.48
C SER A 121 -7.65 -0.50 0.50
N HIS A 122 -7.17 0.72 0.29
CA HIS A 122 -7.69 1.64 -0.73
C HIS A 122 -7.48 1.05 -2.14
N ILE A 123 -8.45 1.20 -3.04
CA ILE A 123 -8.37 0.63 -4.40
C ILE A 123 -7.11 1.06 -5.19
N ASP A 124 -6.68 2.31 -5.00
CA ASP A 124 -5.45 2.86 -5.60
C ASP A 124 -4.15 2.16 -5.15
N ASN A 125 -4.19 1.40 -4.05
CA ASN A 125 -3.05 0.62 -3.55
C ASN A 125 -2.99 -0.79 -4.15
N PHE A 126 -3.76 -1.03 -5.20
CA PHE A 126 -3.70 -2.24 -6.01
C PHE A 126 -3.39 -1.86 -7.46
N LEU A 127 -2.79 -2.80 -8.19
CA LEU A 127 -2.66 -2.77 -9.64
C LEU A 127 -3.28 -4.03 -10.23
N ILE A 128 -3.83 -3.92 -11.42
CA ILE A 128 -4.32 -5.05 -12.20
C ILE A 128 -3.47 -5.21 -13.46
N SER A 129 -2.90 -6.40 -13.67
CA SER A 129 -2.14 -6.72 -14.87
C SER A 129 -3.07 -6.98 -16.08
N PRO A 130 -2.54 -6.99 -17.31
CA PRO A 130 -3.31 -7.39 -18.50
C PRO A 130 -3.96 -8.79 -18.36
N GLU A 131 -3.30 -9.70 -17.64
CA GLU A 131 -3.77 -11.06 -17.34
C GLU A 131 -4.78 -11.12 -16.18
N LYS A 132 -5.30 -9.96 -15.73
CA LYS A 132 -6.29 -9.82 -14.64
C LYS A 132 -5.77 -10.29 -13.27
N GLU A 133 -4.47 -10.16 -13.05
CA GLU A 133 -3.85 -10.47 -11.75
C GLU A 133 -3.72 -9.23 -10.89
N ILE A 134 -4.05 -9.36 -9.60
CA ILE A 134 -3.95 -8.26 -8.64
C ILE A 134 -2.57 -8.22 -8.01
N TYR A 135 -1.90 -7.07 -8.12
CA TYR A 135 -0.64 -6.76 -7.46
C TYR A 135 -0.87 -5.78 -6.32
N ILE A 136 -0.29 -6.09 -5.17
CA ILE A 136 -0.30 -5.26 -3.97
C ILE A 136 0.78 -4.19 -4.10
N ILE A 137 0.43 -2.91 -3.93
CA ILE A 137 1.38 -1.80 -3.85
C ILE A 137 1.10 -0.94 -2.60
N ASP A 138 2.09 -0.15 -2.18
CA ASP A 138 2.01 0.81 -1.05
C ASP A 138 1.30 0.30 0.22
N SER A 139 1.54 -0.96 0.60
CA SER A 139 0.85 -1.60 1.72
C SER A 139 1.56 -1.39 3.08
N LYS A 140 0.78 -1.53 4.16
CA LYS A 140 1.27 -1.65 5.55
C LYS A 140 1.07 -3.08 6.05
N PHE A 141 1.52 -4.02 5.22
CA PHE A 141 1.28 -5.44 5.35
C PHE A 141 1.74 -5.99 6.70
N GLN A 142 0.82 -6.58 7.44
CA GLN A 142 1.07 -7.01 8.83
C GLN A 142 0.25 -8.24 9.21
N LYS A 143 0.72 -8.98 10.23
CA LYS A 143 -0.07 -10.09 10.78
C LYS A 143 -1.37 -9.56 11.36
N ASN A 144 -2.47 -10.25 11.09
CA ASN A 144 -3.76 -9.92 11.62
C ASN A 144 -3.87 -10.33 13.10
N LYS A 145 -3.61 -9.38 14.01
CA LYS A 145 -3.78 -9.58 15.46
C LYS A 145 -5.22 -9.38 15.93
N TYR A 146 -6.09 -8.86 15.07
CA TYR A 146 -7.46 -8.48 15.40
C TYR A 146 -8.50 -9.51 14.90
N GLY A 147 -8.04 -10.61 14.28
CA GLY A 147 -8.92 -11.64 13.74
C GLY A 147 -9.93 -11.10 12.74
N LYS A 148 -11.17 -11.59 12.81
CA LYS A 148 -12.26 -11.19 11.90
C LYS A 148 -12.58 -9.70 11.94
N PHE A 149 -12.34 -9.03 13.07
CA PHE A 149 -12.54 -7.59 13.19
C PHE A 149 -11.64 -6.80 12.23
N GLY A 150 -10.35 -7.13 12.18
CA GLY A 150 -9.40 -6.47 11.28
C GLY A 150 -9.75 -6.68 9.81
N ALA A 151 -10.14 -7.91 9.46
CA ALA A 151 -10.55 -8.26 8.10
C ALA A 151 -11.78 -7.45 7.64
N ILE A 152 -12.82 -7.38 8.47
CA ILE A 152 -14.03 -6.60 8.17
C ILE A 152 -13.72 -5.12 8.07
N PHE A 153 -12.86 -4.59 8.94
CA PHE A 153 -12.44 -3.19 8.87
C PHE A 153 -11.78 -2.88 7.52
N GLU A 154 -10.86 -3.72 7.02
CA GLU A 154 -10.27 -3.51 5.69
C GLU A 154 -11.28 -3.57 4.54
N MET A 155 -12.27 -4.45 4.63
CA MET A 155 -13.37 -4.49 3.66
C MET A 155 -14.20 -3.20 3.68
N MET A 156 -14.44 -2.63 4.85
CA MET A 156 -15.11 -1.33 4.99
C MET A 156 -14.30 -0.20 4.35
N TYR A 157 -12.97 -0.18 4.52
CA TYR A 157 -12.11 0.83 3.89
C TYR A 157 -12.07 0.70 2.37
N LEU A 158 -12.06 -0.54 1.85
CA LEU A 158 -12.15 -0.77 0.41
C LEU A 158 -13.50 -0.27 -0.13
N GLU A 159 -14.62 -0.63 0.51
CA GLU A 159 -15.97 -0.15 0.19
C GLU A 159 -16.05 1.38 0.19
N ASP A 160 -15.50 2.03 1.23
CA ASP A 160 -15.47 3.49 1.33
C ASP A 160 -14.61 4.13 0.20
N SER A 161 -13.57 3.44 -0.30
CA SER A 161 -12.71 3.93 -1.39
C SER A 161 -13.37 3.89 -2.78
N VAL A 162 -14.30 2.96 -3.01
CA VAL A 162 -14.98 2.79 -4.30
C VAL A 162 -16.39 3.40 -4.33
N GLY A 163 -16.98 3.68 -3.17
CA GLY A 163 -18.32 4.28 -3.06
C GLY A 163 -19.46 3.33 -3.45
N ILE A 164 -19.19 2.05 -3.64
CA ILE A 164 -20.18 1.00 -3.93
C ILE A 164 -20.21 -0.03 -2.81
N LYS A 165 -21.36 -0.69 -2.64
CA LYS A 165 -21.49 -1.77 -1.65
C LYS A 165 -20.74 -3.01 -2.11
N ILE A 166 -19.85 -3.50 -1.27
CA ILE A 166 -19.14 -4.77 -1.41
C ILE A 166 -19.84 -5.82 -0.55
N ASP A 167 -19.87 -7.06 -1.03
CA ASP A 167 -20.41 -8.18 -0.27
C ASP A 167 -19.37 -8.76 0.71
N TYR A 168 -19.68 -8.69 2.00
CA TYR A 168 -18.94 -9.30 3.10
C TYR A 168 -19.87 -9.42 4.32
N ASP A 169 -19.42 -10.08 5.40
CA ASP A 169 -20.25 -10.35 6.58
C ASP A 169 -20.60 -9.09 7.40
N LYS A 170 -21.63 -8.37 6.94
CA LYS A 170 -22.21 -7.18 7.58
C LYS A 170 -23.21 -7.52 8.70
N LYS A 171 -23.49 -8.81 8.95
CA LYS A 171 -24.43 -9.22 10.00
C LYS A 171 -23.71 -9.60 11.30
N SER A 172 -22.42 -9.89 11.24
CA SER A 172 -21.61 -10.25 12.39
C SER A 172 -21.55 -9.19 13.48
N PHE A 173 -21.33 -9.66 14.72
CA PHE A 173 -20.99 -8.80 15.85
C PHE A 173 -19.71 -7.98 15.59
N TYR A 174 -18.74 -8.56 14.89
CA TYR A 174 -17.50 -7.89 14.48
C TYR A 174 -17.76 -6.68 13.59
N TYR A 175 -18.70 -6.77 12.65
CA TYR A 175 -19.09 -5.64 11.81
C TYR A 175 -19.74 -4.51 12.62
N LYS A 176 -20.63 -4.84 13.56
CA LYS A 176 -21.22 -3.84 14.46
C LYS A 176 -20.14 -3.11 15.26
N GLY A 177 -19.17 -3.85 15.79
CA GLY A 177 -18.00 -3.28 16.46
C GLY A 177 -17.18 -2.37 15.55
N ALA A 178 -16.89 -2.80 14.32
CA ALA A 178 -16.11 -2.06 13.34
C ALA A 178 -16.79 -0.74 12.95
N ILE A 179 -18.12 -0.75 12.77
CA ILE A 179 -18.93 0.46 12.57
C ILE A 179 -18.83 1.40 13.77
N SER A 180 -18.97 0.88 14.99
CA SER A 180 -18.91 1.72 16.19
C SER A 180 -17.55 2.41 16.32
N LEU A 181 -16.46 1.67 16.10
CA LEU A 181 -15.11 2.25 16.07
C LEU A 181 -14.99 3.30 14.95
N ARG A 182 -15.49 3.01 13.74
CA ARG A 182 -15.49 3.97 12.63
C ARG A 182 -16.21 5.26 13.00
N LYS A 183 -17.43 5.17 13.55
CA LYS A 183 -18.23 6.32 13.99
C LYS A 183 -17.49 7.15 15.04
N TYR A 184 -16.87 6.47 16.02
CA TYR A 184 -16.05 7.10 17.04
C TYR A 184 -14.87 7.88 16.42
N LEU A 185 -14.10 7.25 15.52
CA LEU A 185 -12.96 7.90 14.85
C LEU A 185 -13.39 9.11 14.01
N THR A 186 -14.50 9.00 13.28
CA THR A 186 -15.06 10.11 12.49
C THR A 186 -15.49 11.26 13.39
N PHE A 187 -16.13 10.98 14.52
CA PHE A 187 -16.50 11.99 15.51
C PHE A 187 -15.27 12.71 16.06
N PHE A 188 -14.25 11.96 16.48
CA PHE A 188 -12.99 12.54 16.95
C PHE A 188 -12.27 13.38 15.90
N SER A 189 -12.30 12.97 14.64
CA SER A 189 -11.72 13.76 13.54
C SER A 189 -12.47 15.08 13.35
N LYS A 190 -13.80 15.07 13.42
CA LYS A 190 -14.62 16.30 13.35
C LYS A 190 -14.31 17.23 14.51
N LEU A 191 -14.26 16.70 15.73
CA LEU A 191 -13.91 17.47 16.93
C LEU A 191 -12.52 18.12 16.81
N LYS A 192 -11.54 17.37 16.29
CA LYS A 192 -10.19 17.89 16.05
C LYS A 192 -10.14 19.01 15.01
N ASN A 193 -10.98 18.94 13.97
CA ASN A 193 -11.05 20.00 12.96
C ASN A 193 -11.64 21.29 13.55
N ILE A 194 -12.71 21.17 14.34
CA ILE A 194 -13.31 22.28 15.08
C ILE A 194 -12.28 22.96 15.99
N ILE A 195 -11.54 22.18 16.78
CA ILE A 195 -10.49 22.71 17.69
C ILE A 195 -9.35 23.39 16.91
N ARG A 196 -9.07 22.97 15.68
CA ARG A 196 -8.01 23.55 14.83
C ARG A 196 -8.48 24.75 14.00
N GLY A 197 -9.70 25.23 14.20
CA GLY A 197 -10.25 26.39 13.50
C GLY A 197 -10.38 26.16 11.99
N LYS A 198 -10.67 24.93 11.57
CA LYS A 198 -11.00 24.57 10.18
C LYS A 198 -12.43 24.05 10.08
#